data_AF-A0A151SLV8-F1
#
_entry.id   AF-A0A151SLV8-F1
#
_cell.length_a   1.000
_cell.length_b   1.000
_cell.length_c   1.000
_cell.angle_alpha   90.00
_cell.angle_beta   90.00
_cell.angle_gamma   90.00
#
_symmetry.space_group_name_H-M   'P 1'
#
loop_
_entity.id
_entity.type
_entity.pdbx_description
1 polymer ?
#
loop_
_entity_poly.entity_id
_entity_poly.type
_entity_poly.pdbx_seq_one_letter_code
_entity_poly.pdbx_strand_id
1 'polypeptide(L)' 'MASATCELIWLKQLLKELRFGKVTQMTLICDNQAALHIASNPVFHKRTKHIDINCHFIREKILSRDITT' A
#
# COMPACT_ATOMS: atom_id res chain seq x y z
N MET A 1 6.84 4.74 -1.05
CA MET A 1 5.52 4.17 -0.69
C MET A 1 5.31 2.81 -1.35
N ALA A 2 5.31 2.69 -2.69
CA ALA A 2 5.05 1.40 -3.35
C ALA A 2 6.04 0.26 -3.01
N SER A 3 7.36 0.54 -2.93
CA SER A 3 8.34 -0.47 -2.46
C SER A 3 8.02 -0.96 -1.05
N ALA A 4 7.79 -0.03 -0.13
CA ALA A 4 7.43 -0.35 1.25
C ALA A 4 6.11 -1.15 1.32
N THR A 5 5.11 -0.84 0.47
CA THR A 5 3.88 -1.63 0.32
C THR A 5 4.17 -3.05 -0.16
N CYS A 6 5.04 -3.24 -1.16
CA CYS A 6 5.45 -4.57 -1.63
C CYS A 6 6.17 -5.37 -0.54
N GLU A 7 7.11 -4.75 0.17
CA GLU A 7 7.82 -5.36 1.29
C GLU A 7 6.85 -5.76 2.42
N LEU A 8 5.88 -4.90 2.75
CA LEU A 8 4.83 -5.20 3.73
C LEU A 8 4.03 -6.45 3.32
N ILE A 9 3.59 -6.51 2.06
CA ILE A 9 2.83 -7.65 1.52
C ILE A 9 3.66 -8.93 1.58
N TRP A 10 4.94 -8.83 1.21
CA TRP A 10 5.86 -9.95 1.27
C TRP A 10 6.02 -10.45 2.71
N LEU A 11 6.18 -9.54 3.68
CA LEU A 11 6.22 -9.88 5.11
C LEU A 11 4.91 -10.52 5.59
N LYS A 12 3.74 -10.04 5.17
CA LYS A 12 2.45 -10.68 5.48
C LYS A 12 2.40 -12.12 5.00
N GLN A 13 2.85 -12.33 3.77
CA GLN A 13 2.88 -13.66 3.15
C GLN A 13 3.83 -14.58 3.91
N LEU A 14 5.03 -14.09 4.24
CA LEU A 14 6.02 -14.82 5.02
C LEU A 14 5.50 -15.19 6.41
N LEU A 15 4.90 -14.25 7.14
CA LEU A 15 4.31 -14.51 8.46
C LEU A 15 3.18 -15.54 8.40
N LYS A 16 2.38 -15.50 7.33
CA LYS A 16 1.33 -16.50 7.07
C LYS A 16 1.92 -17.89 6.83
N GLU A 17 2.99 -18.00 6.05
CA GLU A 17 3.70 -19.27 5.80
C GLU A 17 4.34 -19.84 7.06
N LEU A 18 4.92 -18.97 7.90
CA LEU A 18 5.47 -19.31 9.20
C LEU A 18 4.39 -19.61 10.26
N ARG A 19 3.10 -19.58 9.89
CA ARG A 19 1.93 -19.81 10.77
C ARG A 19 1.84 -18.87 11.97
N PHE A 20 2.43 -17.67 11.88
CA PHE A 20 2.24 -16.61 12.87
C PHE A 20 0.84 -15.99 12.74
N GLY A 21 -0.19 -16.71 13.20
CA GLY A 21 -1.56 -16.21 13.31
C GLY A 21 -2.15 -15.62 12.02
N LYS A 22 -3.33 -15.00 12.13
CA LYS A 22 -3.88 -14.20 11.02
C LYS A 22 -3.41 -12.76 11.19
N VAL A 23 -2.43 -12.34 10.40
CA VAL A 23 -2.12 -10.92 10.21
C VAL A 23 -3.24 -10.32 9.36
N THR A 24 -4.23 -9.71 10.00
CA THR A 24 -5.43 -9.20 9.32
C THR A 24 -5.15 -7.91 8.56
N GLN A 25 -4.38 -7.00 9.16
CA GLN A 25 -4.17 -5.64 8.66
C GLN A 25 -2.77 -5.16 9.06
N MET A 26 -2.05 -4.51 8.14
CA MET A 26 -0.73 -3.94 8.42
C MET A 26 -0.76 -2.43 8.22
N THR A 27 -0.13 -1.68 9.13
CA THR A 27 -0.10 -0.22 9.05
C THR A 27 1.15 0.24 8.30
N LEU A 28 0.98 1.08 7.27
CA LEU A 28 2.04 1.70 6.50
C LEU A 28 2.14 3.18 6.90
N ILE A 29 3.08 3.50 7.77
CA ILE A 29 3.29 4.89 8.22
C ILE A 29 4.10 5.64 7.16
N CYS A 30 3.60 6.80 6.72
CA CYS A 30 4.31 7.69 5.80
C CYS A 30 4.07 9.15 6.19
N ASP A 31 5.14 9.93 6.29
CA ASP A 31 5.14 11.37 6.56
C ASP A 31 4.92 12.23 5.31
N ASN A 32 5.11 11.65 4.12
CA ASN A 32 4.93 12.33 2.86
C ASN A 32 3.44 12.52 2.54
N GLN A 33 2.90 13.67 2.97
CA GLN A 33 1.51 14.06 2.74
C GLN A 33 1.13 14.02 1.25
N ALA A 34 2.03 14.40 0.33
CA ALA A 34 1.74 14.33 -1.09
C ALA A 34 1.48 12.87 -1.54
N ALA A 35 2.25 11.92 -1.03
CA ALA A 35 2.05 10.50 -1.34
C ALA A 35 0.76 9.94 -0.72
N LEU A 36 0.40 10.37 0.49
CA LEU A 36 -0.89 10.04 1.12
C LEU A 36 -2.06 10.56 0.27
N HIS A 37 -2.02 11.85 -0.10
CA HIS A 37 -3.06 12.49 -0.90
C HIS A 37 -3.23 11.83 -2.28
N ILE A 38 -2.13 11.43 -2.94
CA ILE A 38 -2.21 10.73 -4.23
C ILE A 38 -2.78 9.31 -4.06
N ALA A 39 -2.43 8.59 -2.97
CA ALA A 39 -3.00 7.27 -2.69
C ALA A 39 -4.50 7.35 -2.35
N SER A 40 -4.96 8.43 -1.71
CA SER A 40 -6.36 8.61 -1.30
C SER A 40 -7.27 9.19 -2.40
N ASN A 41 -6.75 9.99 -3.34
CA ASN A 41 -7.60 10.78 -4.25
C ASN A 41 -7.49 10.33 -5.73
N PRO A 42 -8.56 9.74 -6.32
CA PRO A 42 -8.57 9.28 -7.71
C PRO A 42 -8.56 10.39 -8.76
N VAL A 43 -8.80 11.66 -8.35
CA VAL A 43 -8.98 12.79 -9.28
C VAL A 43 -7.64 13.43 -9.67
N PHE A 44 -6.52 13.00 -9.08
CA PHE A 44 -5.20 13.49 -9.47
C PHE A 44 -4.76 12.84 -10.80
N HIS A 45 -5.32 13.30 -11.91
CA HIS A 45 -4.79 13.06 -13.25
C HIS A 45 -3.39 13.67 -13.33
N LYS A 46 -2.34 12.84 -13.19
CA LYS A 46 -0.96 13.33 -13.27
C LYS A 46 -0.21 12.62 -14.38
N ARG A 47 0.42 13.45 -15.22
CA ARG A 47 1.32 13.23 -16.35
C ARG A 47 2.51 12.26 -16.14
N THR A 48 2.43 11.30 -15.23
CA THR A 48 3.52 10.41 -14.80
C THR A 48 3.02 8.98 -14.64
N LYS A 49 3.04 8.21 -15.74
CA LYS A 49 2.55 6.81 -15.80
C LYS A 49 3.09 5.91 -14.67
N HIS A 50 4.34 6.08 -14.25
CA HIS A 50 4.94 5.26 -13.18
C HIS A 50 4.41 5.58 -11.77
N ILE A 51 3.94 6.81 -11.54
CA ILE A 51 3.34 7.20 -10.25
C ILE A 51 1.92 6.67 -10.17
N ASP A 52 1.18 6.69 -11.29
CA ASP A 52 -0.19 6.17 -11.36
C ASP A 52 -0.27 4.67 -11.06
N ILE A 53 0.61 3.85 -11.65
CA ILE A 53 0.61 2.39 -11.41
C ILE A 53 0.86 2.07 -9.94
N ASN A 54 1.85 2.73 -9.35
CA ASN A 54 2.21 2.56 -7.94
C ASN A 54 1.07 3.02 -7.01
N CYS A 55 0.40 4.12 -7.32
CA CYS A 55 -0.72 4.61 -6.52
C CYS A 55 -1.95 3.73 -6.67
N HIS A 56 -2.24 3.22 -7.87
CA HIS A 56 -3.31 2.25 -8.10
C HIS A 56 -3.10 1.00 -7.27
N PHE A 57 -1.87 0.44 -7.29
CA PHE A 57 -1.51 -0.73 -6.51
C PHE A 57 -1.70 -0.51 -5.00
N ILE A 58 -1.18 0.60 -4.46
CA ILE A 58 -1.32 0.93 -3.03
C ILE A 58 -2.81 1.08 -2.67
N ARG A 59 -3.58 1.76 -3.52
CA ARG A 59 -5.01 1.98 -3.32
C ARG A 59 -5.80 0.69 -3.30
N GLU A 60 -5.55 -0.23 -4.23
CA GLU A 60 -6.19 -1.55 -4.23
C GLU A 60 -5.90 -2.31 -2.94
N LYS A 61 -4.70 -2.18 -2.39
CA LYS A 61 -4.30 -2.83 -1.13
C LYS A 61 -4.94 -2.20 0.10
N ILE A 62 -5.14 -0.88 0.09
CA ILE A 62 -5.92 -0.18 1.12
C ILE A 62 -7.40 -0.60 1.06
N LEU A 63 -7.99 -0.63 -0.14
CA LEU A 63 -9.38 -1.06 -0.34
C LEU A 63 -9.61 -2.52 0.03
N SER A 64 -8.63 -3.39 -0.24
CA SER A 64 -8.65 -4.80 0.15
C SER A 64 -8.43 -5.02 1.66
N ARG A 65 -8.24 -3.94 2.44
CA ARG A 65 -7.91 -3.95 3.87
C ARG A 65 -6.63 -4.71 4.20
N ASP A 66 -5.76 -4.92 3.20
CA ASP A 66 -4.46 -5.54 3.43
C ASP A 66 -3.54 -4.57 4.18
N ILE A 67 -3.68 -3.27 3.89
CA ILE A 67 -2.82 -2.20 4.36
C ILE A 67 -3.67 -1.01 4.82
N THR A 68 -3.21 -0.30 5.83
CA THR A 68 -3.81 0.97 6.27
C THR A 68 -2.71 2.00 6.40
N THR A 69 -2.87 3.16 5.77
CA THR A 69 -1.95 4.29 5.86
C THR A 69 -2.39 5.27 6.93
#